data_AF-A0A9X8VIT4-F1
#
_entry.id   AF-A0A9X8VIT4-F1
#
_cell.length_a   1.000
_cell.length_b   1.000
_cell.length_c   1.000
_cell.angle_alpha   90.00
_cell.angle_beta   90.00
_cell.angle_gamma   90.00
#
_symmetry.space_group_name_H-M   'P 1'
#
loop_
_entity.id
_entity.type
_entity.pdbx_description
1 polymer ?
#
loop_
_entity_poly.entity_id
_entity_poly.type
_entity_poly.pdbx_seq_one_letter_code
_entity_poly.pdbx_strand_id
1 'polypeptide(L)' 'LQAEIDEYYAHFRISNNLLELRNLVQVAELIVRSAMARKESRGLHYTLDYPDLLQEALPTILQP' A
#
# COMPACT_ATOMS: atom_id res chain seq x y z
N LEU A 1 -3.09 -12.70 -7.10
CA LEU A 1 -3.79 -11.84 -6.13
C LEU A 1 -4.80 -10.90 -6.78
N GLN A 2 -4.40 -9.85 -7.51
CA GLN A 2 -5.39 -8.94 -8.13
C GLN A 2 -6.33 -9.64 -9.13
N ALA A 3 -5.78 -10.48 -10.01
CA ALA A 3 -6.56 -11.29 -10.95
C ALA A 3 -7.47 -12.33 -10.26
N GLU A 4 -7.05 -12.83 -9.10
CA GLU A 4 -7.79 -13.80 -8.27
C GLU A 4 -9.01 -13.15 -7.61
N ILE A 5 -8.84 -11.88 -7.21
CA ILE A 5 -9.91 -11.03 -6.70
C ILE A 5 -10.93 -10.75 -7.81
N ASP A 6 -10.47 -10.37 -9.01
CA ASP A 6 -11.32 -10.07 -10.17
C ASP A 6 -12.16 -11.28 -10.63
N GLU A 7 -11.59 -12.49 -10.56
CA GLU A 7 -12.30 -13.73 -10.91
C GLU A 7 -13.39 -14.09 -9.88
N TYR A 8 -13.17 -13.76 -8.60
CA TYR A 8 -14.18 -13.85 -7.53
C TYR A 8 -15.33 -12.83 -7.73
N TYR A 9 -15.01 -11.62 -8.21
CA TYR A 9 -15.99 -10.59 -8.56
C TYR A 9 -16.91 -10.99 -9.72
N ALA A 10 -16.40 -11.78 -10.67
CA ALA A 10 -17.19 -12.21 -11.82
C ALA A 10 -18.33 -13.20 -11.46
N HIS A 11 -18.21 -13.91 -10.32
CA HIS A 11 -19.12 -15.01 -9.97
C HIS A 11 -20.05 -14.73 -8.76
N PHE A 12 -19.77 -13.72 -7.95
CA PHE A 12 -20.55 -13.41 -6.74
C PHE A 12 -21.28 -12.07 -6.83
N ARG A 13 -22.50 -12.00 -6.29
CA ARG A 13 -23.25 -10.75 -6.16
C ARG A 13 -22.40 -9.72 -5.38
N ILE A 14 -22.29 -8.52 -5.92
CA ILE A 14 -21.62 -7.39 -5.25
C ILE A 14 -22.21 -7.25 -3.84
N SER A 15 -21.35 -7.35 -2.83
CA SER A 15 -21.70 -7.16 -1.42
C SER A 15 -20.83 -6.06 -0.82
N ASN A 16 -21.31 -5.41 0.24
CA ASN A 16 -20.56 -4.36 0.95
C ASN A 16 -19.19 -4.88 1.42
N ASN A 17 -19.14 -6.10 1.96
CA ASN A 17 -17.91 -6.73 2.45
C ASN A 17 -16.87 -6.90 1.32
N LEU A 18 -17.33 -7.26 0.12
CA LEU A 18 -16.44 -7.46 -1.03
C LEU A 18 -15.85 -6.12 -1.50
N LEU A 19 -16.67 -5.06 -1.57
CA LEU A 19 -16.20 -3.71 -1.91
C LEU A 19 -15.22 -3.17 -0.87
N GLU A 20 -15.50 -3.38 0.41
CA GLU A 20 -14.60 -2.98 1.51
C GLU A 20 -13.26 -3.71 1.40
N LEU A 21 -13.27 -5.02 1.14
CA LEU A 21 -12.05 -5.79 0.92
C LEU A 21 -11.21 -5.23 -0.24
N ARG A 22 -11.82 -4.89 -1.38
CA ARG A 22 -11.10 -4.29 -2.51
C ARG A 22 -10.46 -2.96 -2.14
N ASN A 23 -11.19 -2.11 -1.42
CA ASN A 23 -10.65 -0.81 -0.99
C ASN A 23 -9.49 -0.99 -0.01
N LEU A 24 -9.60 -1.91 0.95
CA LEU A 24 -8.55 -2.23 1.90
C LEU A 24 -7.29 -2.76 1.20
N VAL A 25 -7.45 -3.72 0.28
CA VAL A 25 -6.33 -4.28 -0.49
C VAL A 25 -5.65 -3.19 -1.32
N GLN A 26 -6.42 -2.34 -1.99
CA GLN A 26 -5.86 -1.27 -2.81
C GLN A 26 -5.07 -0.26 -1.97
N VAL A 27 -5.61 0.17 -0.83
CA VAL A 27 -4.91 1.11 0.07
C VAL A 27 -3.69 0.45 0.70
N ALA A 28 -3.77 -0.82 1.09
CA ALA A 28 -2.63 -1.57 1.64
C ALA A 28 -1.48 -1.65 0.64
N GLU A 29 -1.76 -1.89 -0.64
CA GLU A 29 -0.75 -1.87 -1.71
C GLU A 29 -0.02 -0.52 -1.77
N LEU A 30 -0.77 0.59 -1.73
CA LEU A 30 -0.20 1.94 -1.77
C LEU A 30 0.67 2.24 -0.54
N ILE A 31 0.26 1.77 0.65
CA ILE A 31 1.06 1.89 1.88
C ILE A 31 2.39 1.16 1.73
N VAL A 32 2.36 -0.11 1.28
CA VAL A 32 3.57 -0.92 1.10
C VAL A 32 4.50 -0.31 0.05
N ARG A 33 3.97 0.12 -1.10
CA ARG A 33 4.75 0.81 -2.13
C ARG A 33 5.39 2.09 -1.61
N SER A 34 4.65 2.86 -0.81
CA SER A 34 5.17 4.08 -0.19
C SER A 34 6.30 3.81 0.80
N ALA A 35 6.15 2.76 1.62
CA ALA A 35 7.16 2.33 2.59
C ALA A 35 8.43 1.83 1.89
N MET A 36 8.29 1.01 0.84
CA MET A 36 9.43 0.48 0.07
C MET A 36 10.25 1.57 -0.62
N ALA A 37 9.60 2.64 -1.07
CA ALA A 37 10.27 3.78 -1.72
C ALA A 37 11.05 4.66 -0.73
N ARG A 38 10.69 4.67 0.55
CA ARG A 38 11.36 5.49 1.59
C ARG A 38 12.60 4.79 2.13
N LYS A 39 13.78 5.33 1.78
CA LYS A 39 15.11 4.80 2.16
C LYS A 39 15.72 5.54 3.36
N GLU A 40 14.90 5.73 4.39
CA GLU A 40 15.27 6.33 5.68
C GLU A 40 14.30 5.84 6.75
N SER A 41 14.64 6.04 8.02
CA SER A 41 13.72 5.87 9.14
C SER A 41 13.36 7.22 9.71
N ARG A 42 12.07 7.59 9.65
CA ARG A 42 11.57 8.90 10.05
C ARG A 42 10.16 8.79 10.63
N GLY A 43 9.99 9.25 11.87
CA GLY A 43 8.69 9.29 12.54
C GLY A 43 8.07 7.90 12.68
N LEU A 44 6.90 7.70 12.08
CA LEU A 44 6.18 6.42 12.13
C LEU A 44 6.70 5.36 11.15
N HIS A 45 7.56 5.73 10.20
CA HIS A 45 8.19 4.79 9.28
C HIS A 45 9.58 4.44 9.79
N TYR A 46 9.81 3.17 10.11
CA TYR A 46 11.11 2.67 10.58
C TYR A 46 11.48 1.40 9.81
N THR A 47 12.72 1.33 9.35
CA THR A 47 13.28 0.19 8.63
C THR A 47 14.70 -0.08 9.10
N LEU A 48 15.01 -1.36 9.33
CA LEU A 48 16.34 -1.81 9.76
C LEU A 48 17.41 -1.59 8.69
N ASP A 49 17.02 -1.58 7.41
CA ASP A 49 17.94 -1.37 6.28
C ASP A 49 18.42 0.09 6.18
N TYR A 50 17.63 1.03 6.69
CA TYR A 50 17.91 2.47 6.66
C TYR A 50 17.53 3.10 8.01
N PRO A 51 18.30 2.85 9.08
CA PRO A 51 17.95 3.29 10.44
C PRO A 51 18.08 4.81 10.64
N ASP A 52 18.83 5.50 9.78
CA ASP A 52 19.14 6.91 9.89
C ASP A 52 18.19 7.80 9.07
N LEU A 53 18.26 9.11 9.34
CA LEU A 53 17.51 10.16 8.64
C LEU A 53 18.31 10.66 7.42
N LEU A 54 17.62 10.92 6.30
CA LEU A 54 18.20 11.68 5.20
C LEU A 54 18.27 13.18 5.53
N GLN A 55 19.19 13.87 4.86
CA GLN A 55 19.41 15.32 5.03
C GLN A 55 18.15 16.12 4.65
N GLU A 56 17.48 15.72 3.57
CA GLU A 56 16.25 16.34 3.10
C GLU A 56 15.08 15.36 3.21
N ALA A 57 13.99 15.82 3.81
CA ALA A 57 12.76 15.04 3.92
C ALA A 57 11.85 15.36 2.74
N LEU A 58 11.59 14.35 1.90
CA LEU A 58 10.64 14.46 0.79
C LEU A 58 9.41 13.58 1.03
N PRO A 59 8.22 14.01 0.59
CA PRO A 59 7.04 13.17 0.61
C PRO A 59 7.19 12.03 -0.40
N THR A 60 6.64 10.86 -0.06
CA THR A 60 6.51 9.77 -1.03
C THR A 60 5.24 10.01 -1.84
N ILE A 61 5.36 10.20 -3.15
CA ILE A 61 4.23 10.47 -4.05
C ILE A 61 4.08 9.29 -5.01
N LEU A 62 2.89 8.69 -5.03
CA LEU A 62 2.53 7.64 -6.01
C LEU A 62 1.63 8.26 -7.07
N GLN A 63 1.94 8.00 -8.34
CA GLN A 63 1.10 8.36 -9.47
C GLN A 63 0.27 7.14 -9.89
N PRO A 64 -1.01 7.33 -10.24
CA PRO A 64 -1.91 6.26 -10.66
C PRO A 64 -1.53 5.66 -12.02
#